data_AF-A0A7C7M4W1-F1
#
_entry.id   AF-A0A7C7M4W1-F1
#
_cell.length_a   1.000
_cell.length_b   1.000
_cell.length_c   1.000
_cell.angle_alpha   90.00
_cell.angle_beta   90.00
_cell.angle_gamma   90.00
#
_symmetry.space_group_name_H-M   'P 1'
#
loop_
_entity.id
_entity.type
_entity.pdbx_description
1 polymer ?
#
loop_
_entity_poly.entity_id
_entity_poly.type
_entity_poly.pdbx_seq_one_letter_code
_entity_poly.pdbx_strand_id
1 'polypeptide(L)'
;MSTGETWSYDVAGEIPGVTEVQGGSYLVMETGYGYMTDFHYSGKVLTTVISTPRPGVAVADAGQKAVSTLRGLPEVEDLPGVTVESMDPDHVILHLDSGIQLTPGDQLTLIPSQQDATVSRWDRFIGVRDGKVEAVWDIQARGCHN
;
A
#
# COMPACT_ATOMS: atom_id res chain seq x y z
N MET A 1 -29.21 11.90 5.50
CA MET A 1 -27.87 12.50 5.68
C MET A 1 -26.87 11.53 5.06
N SER A 2 -25.88 12.02 4.32
CA SER A 2 -24.77 11.18 3.84
C SER A 2 -23.51 11.51 4.63
N THR A 3 -22.90 10.50 5.25
CA THR A 3 -21.71 10.63 6.10
C THR A 3 -21.13 9.25 6.43
N GLY A 4 -19.89 9.21 6.88
CA GLY A 4 -19.23 7.99 7.33
C GLY A 4 -18.08 7.61 6.41
N GLU A 5 -17.03 7.13 7.05
CA GLU A 5 -15.75 6.81 6.44
C GLU A 5 -15.49 5.31 6.57
N THR A 6 -14.38 4.83 6.03
CA THR A 6 -14.01 3.41 6.22
C THR A 6 -13.97 3.04 7.70
N TRP A 7 -13.35 3.85 8.56
CA TRP A 7 -13.19 3.56 10.00
C TRP A 7 -14.43 3.85 10.86
N SER A 8 -15.51 4.35 10.28
CA SER A 8 -16.76 4.64 10.99
C SER A 8 -17.97 4.00 10.33
N TYR A 9 -17.75 3.08 9.40
CA TYR A 9 -18.80 2.50 8.56
C TYR A 9 -19.87 1.76 9.38
N ASP A 10 -19.46 1.11 10.46
CA ASP A 10 -20.28 0.34 11.39
C ASP A 10 -21.12 1.25 12.27
N VAL A 11 -20.51 2.27 12.89
CA VAL A 11 -21.21 3.23 13.77
C VAL A 11 -22.10 4.19 12.97
N ALA A 12 -21.68 4.62 11.77
CA ALA A 12 -22.45 5.56 10.96
C ALA A 12 -23.84 5.01 10.59
N GLY A 13 -23.95 3.71 10.35
CA GLY A 13 -25.23 3.05 10.04
C GLY A 13 -26.22 3.05 11.20
N GLU A 14 -25.76 3.24 12.43
CA GLU A 14 -26.60 3.25 13.64
C GLU A 14 -27.15 4.66 13.98
N ILE A 15 -26.64 5.71 13.34
CA ILE A 15 -27.00 7.09 13.65
C ILE A 15 -28.34 7.47 12.98
N PRO A 16 -29.38 7.86 13.74
CA PRO A 16 -30.66 8.26 13.17
C PRO A 16 -30.54 9.38 12.13
N GLY A 17 -31.12 9.15 10.94
CA GLY A 17 -31.13 10.12 9.84
C GLY A 17 -29.95 9.98 8.88
N VAL A 18 -28.96 9.15 9.16
CA VAL A 18 -27.98 8.69 8.16
C VAL A 18 -28.67 7.75 7.19
N THR A 19 -28.45 7.97 5.90
CA THR A 19 -29.08 7.23 4.80
C THR A 19 -28.07 6.70 3.78
N GLU A 20 -26.80 7.12 3.87
CA GLU A 20 -25.70 6.72 2.99
C GLU A 20 -24.37 6.82 3.76
N VAL A 21 -23.46 5.85 3.54
CA VAL A 21 -22.08 5.81 4.06
C VAL A 21 -21.12 5.86 2.88
N GLN A 22 -20.03 6.62 3.00
CA GLN A 22 -19.19 7.03 1.87
C GLN A 22 -17.72 6.56 1.96
N GLY A 23 -17.42 5.65 2.89
CA GLY A 23 -16.07 5.10 3.03
C GLY A 23 -15.54 4.53 1.70
N GLY A 24 -14.31 4.90 1.32
CA GLY A 24 -13.67 4.44 0.08
C GLY A 24 -12.48 3.51 0.30
N SER A 25 -11.61 3.83 1.26
CA SER A 25 -10.37 3.10 1.51
C SER A 25 -10.56 1.63 1.88
N TYR A 26 -11.74 1.22 2.37
CA TYR A 26 -12.07 -0.16 2.71
C TYR A 26 -11.80 -1.17 1.59
N LEU A 27 -11.87 -0.72 0.33
CA LEU A 27 -11.61 -1.57 -0.84
C LEU A 27 -10.15 -2.02 -0.91
N VAL A 28 -9.21 -1.13 -0.55
CA VAL A 28 -7.76 -1.31 -0.77
C VAL A 28 -6.93 -1.40 0.51
N MET A 29 -7.42 -0.80 1.59
CA MET A 29 -6.81 -0.70 2.94
C MET A 29 -5.41 -0.07 2.97
N GLU A 30 -4.98 0.40 4.14
CA GLU A 30 -3.66 1.00 4.36
C GLU A 30 -3.17 0.67 5.76
N THR A 31 -1.86 0.71 6.01
CA THR A 31 -1.26 0.19 7.26
C THR A 31 -1.90 0.77 8.54
N GLY A 32 -2.40 2.00 8.48
CA GLY A 32 -3.13 2.65 9.56
C GLY A 32 -4.49 2.00 9.93
N TYR A 33 -5.02 1.09 9.12
CA TYR A 33 -6.29 0.38 9.34
C TYR A 33 -6.13 -1.10 9.64
N GLY A 34 -4.94 -1.58 10.02
CA GLY A 34 -4.70 -2.99 10.32
C GLY A 34 -5.56 -3.59 11.45
N TYR A 35 -6.21 -2.74 12.26
CA TYR A 35 -7.16 -3.16 13.30
C TYR A 35 -8.56 -3.51 12.75
N MET A 36 -8.87 -3.14 11.51
CA MET A 36 -10.18 -3.34 10.89
C MET A 36 -10.25 -4.71 10.21
N THR A 37 -10.57 -5.75 10.98
CA THR A 37 -10.50 -7.15 10.55
C THR A 37 -11.52 -7.57 9.51
N ASP A 38 -12.55 -6.76 9.25
CA ASP A 38 -13.58 -7.05 8.24
C ASP A 38 -13.10 -6.77 6.80
N PHE A 39 -11.93 -6.13 6.65
CA PHE A 39 -11.35 -5.76 5.37
C PHE A 39 -9.94 -6.32 5.22
N HIS A 40 -9.45 -6.36 3.98
CA HIS A 40 -8.16 -6.93 3.63
C HIS A 40 -7.31 -5.95 2.82
N TYR A 41 -5.99 -6.01 3.01
CA TYR A 41 -5.04 -5.31 2.16
C TYR A 41 -5.12 -5.85 0.73
N SER A 42 -5.62 -5.03 -0.19
CA SER A 42 -5.72 -5.38 -1.61
C SER A 42 -4.97 -4.39 -2.52
N GLY A 43 -4.81 -3.14 -2.10
CA GLY A 43 -4.00 -2.13 -2.79
C GLY A 43 -2.55 -2.21 -2.32
N LYS A 44 -1.64 -2.63 -3.19
CA LYS A 44 -0.23 -2.86 -2.85
C LYS A 44 0.69 -2.43 -3.99
N VAL A 45 1.98 -2.27 -3.69
CA VAL A 45 2.99 -1.96 -4.70
C VAL A 45 4.05 -3.06 -4.73
N LEU A 46 4.23 -3.69 -5.89
CA LEU A 46 5.29 -4.65 -6.14
C LEU A 46 6.61 -3.90 -6.36
N THR A 47 7.68 -4.35 -5.70
CA THR A 47 9.03 -3.82 -5.88
C THR A 47 10.03 -4.96 -6.04
N THR A 48 11.12 -4.71 -6.74
CA THR A 48 12.20 -5.67 -6.95
C THR A 48 13.45 -5.19 -6.23
N VAL A 49 14.07 -6.06 -5.44
CA VAL A 49 15.40 -5.80 -4.86
C VAL A 49 16.40 -5.64 -6.00
N ILE A 50 17.09 -4.51 -6.04
CA ILE A 50 18.08 -4.18 -7.07
C ILE A 50 19.51 -4.19 -6.53
N SER A 51 19.68 -4.12 -5.21
CA SER A 51 21.00 -4.09 -4.57
C SER A 51 20.95 -4.57 -3.12
N THR A 52 22.00 -5.27 -2.69
CA THR A 52 22.23 -5.67 -1.30
C THR A 52 23.65 -5.24 -0.89
N PRO A 53 23.88 -3.94 -0.66
CA PRO A 53 25.21 -3.36 -0.61
C PRO A 53 26.03 -3.77 0.62
N ARG A 54 25.37 -4.19 1.70
CA ARG A 54 25.99 -4.65 2.95
C ARG A 54 25.02 -5.53 3.75
N PRO A 55 25.52 -6.35 4.69
CA PRO A 55 24.65 -7.11 5.60
C PRO A 55 23.65 -6.20 6.32
N GLY A 56 22.41 -6.69 6.47
CA GLY A 56 21.33 -5.95 7.12
C GLY A 56 20.65 -4.89 6.25
N VAL A 57 21.06 -4.70 4.99
CA VAL A 57 20.48 -3.66 4.11
C VAL A 57 20.23 -4.19 2.70
N ALA A 58 19.01 -3.96 2.21
CA ALA A 58 18.64 -4.13 0.82
C ALA A 58 18.04 -2.84 0.25
N VAL A 59 18.10 -2.69 -1.07
CA VAL A 59 17.54 -1.55 -1.81
C VAL A 59 16.63 -2.11 -2.90
N ALA A 60 15.40 -1.61 -2.98
CA ALA A 60 14.44 -1.98 -4.02
C ALA A 60 13.93 -0.75 -4.80
N ASP A 61 13.32 -0.99 -5.95
CA ASP A 61 13.03 0.00 -7.01
C ASP A 61 11.71 0.79 -6.86
N ALA A 62 11.03 0.73 -5.71
CA ALA A 62 9.80 1.48 -5.46
C ALA A 62 10.01 2.60 -4.44
N GLY A 63 10.44 3.78 -4.90
CA GLY A 63 10.55 4.99 -4.09
C GLY A 63 9.27 5.79 -3.93
N GLN A 64 9.39 7.04 -3.48
CA GLN A 64 8.25 7.95 -3.20
C GLN A 64 7.44 8.31 -4.45
N LYS A 65 8.00 8.15 -5.66
CA LYS A 65 7.23 8.29 -6.91
C LYS A 65 6.23 7.14 -7.09
N ALA A 66 6.48 5.99 -6.48
CA ALA A 66 5.64 4.79 -6.56
C ALA A 66 4.70 4.64 -5.35
N VAL A 67 5.17 4.95 -4.14
CA VAL A 67 4.40 4.80 -2.89
C VAL A 67 4.37 6.12 -2.11
N SER A 68 3.19 6.53 -1.63
CA SER A 68 3.09 7.71 -0.78
C SER A 68 3.70 7.45 0.60
N THR A 69 4.42 8.44 1.13
CA THR A 69 4.96 8.43 2.50
C THR A 69 4.35 9.51 3.40
N LEU A 70 3.23 10.12 2.97
CA LEU A 70 2.62 11.27 3.66
C LEU A 70 2.11 10.95 5.08
N ARG A 71 1.64 9.72 5.32
CA ARG A 71 1.18 9.25 6.65
C ARG A 71 2.17 8.33 7.36
N GLY A 72 3.34 8.07 6.76
CA GLY A 72 4.34 7.15 7.28
C GLY A 72 4.99 6.32 6.18
N LEU A 73 5.97 5.50 6.54
CA LEU A 73 6.58 4.54 5.61
C LEU A 73 5.61 3.37 5.32
N PRO A 74 5.65 2.78 4.12
CA PRO A 74 4.92 1.55 3.85
C PRO A 74 5.50 0.38 4.65
N GLU A 75 4.73 -0.68 4.78
CA GLU A 75 5.16 -1.93 5.41
C GLU A 75 5.43 -3.01 4.35
N VAL A 76 6.33 -3.94 4.65
CA VAL A 76 6.60 -5.09 3.77
C VAL A 76 5.62 -6.19 4.13
N GLU A 77 4.86 -6.66 3.14
CA GLU A 77 3.88 -7.73 3.33
C GLU A 77 4.55 -9.09 3.54
N ASP A 78 4.03 -9.86 4.50
CA ASP A 78 4.33 -11.28 4.74
C ASP A 78 5.81 -11.65 4.85
N LEU A 79 6.66 -10.69 5.26
CA LEU A 79 8.10 -10.93 5.44
C LEU A 79 8.62 -10.37 6.77
N PRO A 80 8.38 -11.08 7.89
CA PRO A 80 8.90 -10.70 9.20
C PRO A 80 10.43 -10.53 9.19
N GLY A 81 10.90 -9.51 9.90
CA GLY A 81 12.33 -9.16 9.96
C GLY A 81 12.84 -8.34 8.77
N VAL A 82 11.94 -7.90 7.88
CA VAL A 82 12.24 -6.92 6.84
C VAL A 82 11.36 -5.70 7.04
N THR A 83 11.97 -4.53 7.22
CA THR A 83 11.24 -3.27 7.43
C THR A 83 11.73 -2.19 6.48
N VAL A 84 10.85 -1.25 6.14
CA VAL A 84 11.23 -0.06 5.38
C VAL A 84 11.91 0.92 6.34
N GLU A 85 13.20 1.16 6.14
CA GLU A 85 13.99 2.10 6.95
C GLU A 85 13.82 3.54 6.44
N SER A 86 13.87 3.72 5.11
CA SER A 86 13.70 5.02 4.47
C SER A 86 13.36 4.88 2.99
N MET A 87 12.95 5.98 2.36
CA MET A 87 12.65 6.03 0.92
C MET A 87 13.15 7.34 0.32
N ASP A 88 13.79 7.23 -0.85
CA ASP A 88 14.08 8.36 -1.73
C ASP A 88 13.04 8.40 -2.87
N PRO A 89 13.12 9.35 -3.84
CA PRO A 89 12.15 9.41 -4.92
C PRO A 89 12.00 8.14 -5.76
N ASP A 90 13.07 7.35 -5.90
CA ASP A 90 13.19 6.23 -6.84
C ASP A 90 13.41 4.88 -6.13
N HIS A 91 13.88 4.88 -4.88
CA HIS A 91 14.22 3.65 -4.15
C HIS A 91 13.61 3.58 -2.75
N VAL A 92 13.44 2.34 -2.28
CA VAL A 92 13.19 2.00 -0.88
C VAL A 92 14.43 1.35 -0.28
N ILE A 93 14.79 1.78 0.93
CA ILE A 93 15.86 1.21 1.73
C ILE A 93 15.24 0.30 2.79
N LEU A 94 15.62 -0.96 2.78
CA LEU A 94 15.11 -2.00 3.66
C LEU A 94 16.16 -2.34 4.72
N HIS A 95 15.73 -2.37 5.98
CA HIS A 95 16.47 -2.98 7.07
C HIS A 95 16.12 -4.47 7.16
N LEU A 96 17.14 -5.31 7.28
CA LEU A 96 17.01 -6.76 7.44
C LEU A 96 17.53 -7.18 8.82
N ASP A 97 16.71 -7.89 9.57
CA ASP A 97 17.12 -8.51 10.83
C ASP A 97 18.24 -9.54 10.60
N SER A 98 18.98 -9.83 11.68
CA SER A 98 20.08 -10.80 11.64
C SER A 98 19.63 -12.15 11.09
N GLY A 99 20.34 -12.64 10.06
CA GLY A 99 20.05 -13.93 9.42
C GLY A 99 19.09 -13.85 8.23
N ILE A 100 18.39 -12.74 8.04
CA ILE A 100 17.60 -12.49 6.84
C ILE A 100 18.52 -12.07 5.69
N GLN A 101 18.30 -12.66 4.52
CA GLN A 101 19.03 -12.33 3.30
C GLN A 101 18.04 -12.17 2.16
N LEU A 102 18.20 -11.06 1.43
CA LEU A 102 17.57 -10.84 0.13
C LEU A 102 18.67 -10.81 -0.93
N THR A 103 18.29 -11.04 -2.17
CA THR A 103 19.17 -11.04 -3.32
C THR A 103 18.58 -10.15 -4.42
N PRO A 104 19.43 -9.51 -5.25
CA PRO A 104 18.92 -8.78 -6.41
C PRO A 104 18.06 -9.67 -7.30
N GLY A 105 16.85 -9.21 -7.62
CA GLY A 105 15.82 -9.97 -8.32
C GLY A 105 14.68 -10.48 -7.43
N ASP A 106 14.87 -10.55 -6.12
CA ASP A 106 13.78 -10.89 -5.20
C ASP A 106 12.68 -9.83 -5.27
N GLN A 107 11.43 -10.29 -5.32
CA GLN A 107 10.26 -9.42 -5.38
C GLN A 107 9.58 -9.34 -4.02
N LEU A 108 9.23 -8.13 -3.62
CA LEU A 108 8.55 -7.81 -2.37
C LEU A 108 7.30 -7.00 -2.66
N THR A 109 6.35 -7.05 -1.73
CA THR A 109 5.12 -6.27 -1.83
C THR A 109 5.06 -5.27 -0.69
N LEU A 110 4.82 -4.01 -1.01
CA LEU A 110 4.69 -2.91 -0.06
C LEU A 110 3.20 -2.58 0.16
N ILE A 111 2.80 -2.48 1.42
CA ILE A 111 1.49 -2.00 1.86
C ILE A 111 1.61 -0.50 2.14
N PRO A 112 0.96 0.38 1.35
CA PRO A 112 1.04 1.82 1.56
C PRO A 112 0.46 2.27 2.91
N SER A 113 1.02 3.35 3.46
CA SER A 113 0.47 4.03 4.65
C SER A 113 -0.69 4.97 4.32
N GLN A 114 -0.85 5.30 3.04
CA GLN A 114 -1.94 6.13 2.54
C GLN A 114 -2.29 5.77 1.08
N GLN A 115 -3.54 5.38 0.81
CA GLN A 115 -3.94 4.87 -0.52
C GLN A 115 -4.28 5.93 -1.55
N ASP A 116 -5.09 6.94 -1.22
CA ASP A 116 -5.48 8.02 -2.15
C ASP A 116 -4.24 8.72 -2.77
N ALA A 117 -3.26 9.03 -1.93
CA ALA A 117 -1.98 9.60 -2.36
C ALA A 117 -1.06 8.60 -3.10
N THR A 118 -1.25 7.30 -2.92
CA THR A 118 -0.49 6.28 -3.65
C THR A 118 -1.12 6.03 -5.01
N VAL A 119 -2.42 5.76 -5.07
CA VAL A 119 -3.18 5.50 -6.30
C VAL A 119 -3.04 6.64 -7.31
N SER A 120 -3.00 7.90 -6.86
CA SER A 120 -2.82 9.06 -7.75
C SER A 120 -1.47 9.09 -8.50
N ARG A 121 -0.51 8.23 -8.14
CA ARG A 121 0.80 8.07 -8.80
C ARG A 121 0.78 7.07 -9.95
N TRP A 122 -0.29 6.28 -10.08
CA TRP A 122 -0.39 5.18 -11.02
C TRP A 122 -1.48 5.42 -12.06
N ASP A 123 -1.21 5.06 -13.32
CA ASP A 123 -2.21 5.11 -14.39
C ASP A 123 -3.13 3.89 -14.38
N ARG A 124 -2.72 2.77 -13.77
CA ARG A 124 -3.42 1.48 -13.85
C ARG A 124 -3.32 0.69 -12.55
N PHE A 125 -4.37 -0.05 -12.24
CA PHE A 125 -4.33 -1.18 -11.31
C PHE A 125 -4.04 -2.47 -12.07
N ILE A 126 -3.22 -3.34 -11.49
CA ILE A 126 -2.96 -4.69 -11.97
C ILE A 126 -3.72 -5.67 -11.06
N GLY A 127 -4.79 -6.26 -11.57
CA GLY A 127 -5.60 -7.23 -10.84
C GLY A 127 -4.97 -8.62 -10.89
N VAL A 128 -4.65 -9.18 -9.72
CA VAL A 128 -4.00 -10.49 -9.57
C VAL A 128 -4.94 -11.47 -8.87
N ARG A 129 -5.09 -12.66 -9.44
CA ARG A 129 -5.80 -13.80 -8.85
C ARG A 129 -4.94 -15.05 -8.96
N ASP A 130 -4.81 -15.80 -7.86
CA ASP A 130 -4.02 -17.05 -7.80
C ASP A 130 -2.59 -16.88 -8.36
N GLY A 131 -1.95 -15.75 -8.06
CA GLY A 131 -0.60 -15.41 -8.51
C GLY A 131 -0.47 -15.06 -9.99
N LYS A 132 -1.58 -14.83 -10.71
CA LYS A 132 -1.60 -14.47 -12.13
C LYS A 132 -2.33 -13.16 -12.36
N VAL A 133 -1.84 -12.37 -13.31
CA VAL A 133 -2.56 -11.17 -13.78
C VAL A 133 -3.81 -11.62 -14.54
N GLU A 134 -4.97 -11.16 -14.09
CA GLU A 134 -6.27 -11.46 -14.69
C GLU A 134 -6.90 -10.20 -15.32
N ALA A 135 -6.60 -9.02 -14.76
CA ALA A 135 -7.16 -7.76 -15.22
C ALA A 135 -6.15 -6.62 -15.15
N VAL A 136 -6.36 -5.61 -15.98
CA VAL A 136 -5.67 -4.32 -15.93
C VAL A 136 -6.74 -3.24 -16.06
N TRP A 137 -6.88 -2.41 -15.04
CA TRP A 137 -7.89 -1.35 -15.00
C TRP A 137 -7.22 0.01 -15.05
N ASP A 138 -7.67 0.87 -15.96
CA ASP A 138 -7.20 2.25 -16.03
C ASP A 138 -7.76 3.09 -14.88
N ILE A 139 -6.90 3.92 -14.29
CA ILE A 139 -7.24 4.94 -13.30
C ILE A 139 -7.59 6.22 -14.07
N GLN A 140 -8.80 6.25 -14.63
CA GLN A 140 -9.26 7.30 -15.54
C GLN A 140 -9.27 8.71 -14.93
N ALA A 141 -9.44 8.81 -13.61
CA ALA A 141 -9.50 10.08 -12.89
C ALA A 141 -8.14 10.57 -12.36
N ARG A 142 -7.02 9.90 -12.71
CA ARG A 142 -5.70 10.29 -12.21
C ARG A 142 -5.37 11.74 -12.60
N GLY A 143 -5.04 12.56 -11.61
CA GLY A 143 -4.69 13.96 -11.83
C GLY A 143 -5.88 14.87 -12.15
N CYS A 144 -7.12 14.37 -12.12
CA CYS A 144 -8.33 15.18 -12.27
C CYS A 144 -8.63 15.93 -10.96
N HIS A 145 -7.96 17.06 -10.75
CA HIS A 145 -8.20 17.99 -9.65
C HIS A 145 -8.48 19.37 -10.25
N ASN A 146 -9.50 20.07 -9.74
CA ASN A 146 -9.89 21.43 -10.15
C ASN A 146 -9.57 22.43 -9.04
#